data_AF-A0A2K8T2R9-F1
#
_entry.id   AF-A0A2K8T2R9-F1
#
_cell.length_a   1.000
_cell.length_b   1.000
_cell.length_c   1.000
_cell.angle_alpha   90.00
_cell.angle_beta   90.00
_cell.angle_gamma   90.00
#
_symmetry.space_group_name_H-M   'P 1'
#
loop_
_entity.id
_entity.type
_entity.pdbx_description
1 polymer ?
#
loop_
_entity_poly.entity_id
_entity_poly.type
_entity_poly.pdbx_seq_one_letter_code
_entity_poly.pdbx_strand_id
1 'polypeptide(L)'
;MRRAISVSLELKNEDKWISIDPRSDKLLLRFRVRGFPKQFQISTGLKDLKRNRDIVRLRRDAIATDILLGHFDSTLERYQFKPSQIATPLISLLPKGEGDLGELWEMFTEFQSRQIEATTIYSTYRVVSRTIDRLPSRSLLDLQISISRSKNLLGIEKGTKNGKSRIFQCSAGAKLHELLLSMKPTASGDSRIFSTKRGCPMTSSALSHAWNRDGKNQTGVVRKLSNQEIIPYLNPYATRHTFATWAIASGNSPDRVAYWIGDDVNTVLRYYVHPEATKGECPDF
;
A
#
# COMPACT_ATOMS: atom_id res chain seq x y z
N MET A 1 10.34 -58.61 4.50
CA MET A 1 11.40 -57.60 4.27
C MET A 1 10.76 -56.29 3.81
N ARG A 2 10.66 -55.29 4.70
CA ARG A 2 10.28 -53.91 4.33
C ARG A 2 11.45 -53.01 4.72
N ARG A 3 12.19 -52.50 3.74
CA ARG A 3 13.27 -51.52 3.99
C ARG A 3 12.62 -50.16 4.22
N ALA A 4 12.82 -49.61 5.40
CA ALA A 4 12.50 -48.24 5.75
C ALA A 4 13.32 -47.29 4.85
N ILE A 5 12.62 -46.39 4.15
CA ILE A 5 13.25 -45.26 3.48
C ILE A 5 13.43 -44.20 4.56
N SER A 6 14.64 -44.13 5.11
CA SER A 6 15.09 -43.03 5.95
C SER A 6 15.19 -41.78 5.08
N VAL A 7 14.15 -40.94 5.09
CA VAL A 7 14.25 -39.57 4.60
C VAL A 7 14.97 -38.77 5.67
N SER A 8 16.29 -38.73 5.58
CA SER A 8 17.12 -37.80 6.36
C SER A 8 16.66 -36.38 6.03
N LEU A 9 15.90 -35.78 6.94
CA LEU A 9 15.67 -34.35 7.00
C LEU A 9 17.02 -33.68 7.31
N GLU A 10 17.83 -33.48 6.27
CA GLU A 10 18.88 -32.48 6.31
C GLU A 10 18.20 -31.14 6.60
N LEU A 11 18.40 -30.63 7.81
CA LEU A 11 18.06 -29.27 8.22
C LEU A 11 18.53 -28.32 7.12
N LYS A 12 17.57 -27.82 6.31
CA LYS A 12 17.83 -26.80 5.31
C LYS A 12 18.45 -25.61 6.05
N ASN A 13 19.74 -25.44 5.88
CA ASN A 13 20.49 -24.35 6.48
C ASN A 13 19.86 -23.03 5.98
N GLU A 14 19.02 -22.40 6.82
CA GLU A 14 18.12 -21.31 6.42
C GLU A 14 18.85 -20.08 5.90
N ASP A 15 20.16 -19.99 6.15
CA ASP A 15 21.02 -18.88 5.80
C ASP A 15 22.04 -19.27 4.71
N LYS A 16 21.71 -20.28 3.88
CA LYS A 16 22.47 -20.64 2.68
C LYS A 16 22.64 -19.38 1.82
N TRP A 17 23.88 -18.87 1.72
CA TRP A 17 24.35 -17.64 1.06
C TRP A 17 24.49 -16.38 1.92
N ILE A 18 24.03 -16.38 3.17
CA ILE A 18 24.18 -15.22 4.07
C ILE A 18 25.45 -15.40 4.89
N SER A 19 26.29 -14.38 4.93
CA SER A 19 27.53 -14.35 5.72
C SER A 19 27.66 -13.01 6.43
N ILE A 20 28.36 -12.99 7.57
CA ILE A 20 28.66 -11.75 8.29
C ILE A 20 30.09 -11.33 7.93
N ASP A 21 30.29 -10.04 7.64
CA ASP A 21 31.60 -9.46 7.47
C ASP A 21 32.26 -9.27 8.85
N PRO A 22 33.36 -9.99 9.18
CA PRO A 22 33.99 -9.89 10.50
C PRO A 22 34.57 -8.51 10.81
N ARG A 23 34.80 -7.66 9.80
CA ARG A 23 35.33 -6.30 10.00
C ARG A 23 34.25 -5.26 10.26
N SER A 24 33.07 -5.44 9.68
CA SER A 24 32.02 -4.41 9.68
C SER A 24 30.73 -4.84 10.37
N ASP A 25 30.62 -6.10 10.80
CA ASP A 25 29.44 -6.72 11.42
C ASP A 25 28.17 -6.59 10.55
N LYS A 26 28.37 -6.53 9.23
CA LYS A 26 27.32 -6.39 8.23
C LYS A 26 27.06 -7.69 7.50
N LEU A 27 25.81 -7.90 7.11
CA LEU A 27 25.38 -9.04 6.33
C LEU A 27 25.87 -8.91 4.88
N LEU A 28 26.27 -10.03 4.30
CA LEU A 28 26.74 -10.20 2.93
C LEU A 28 25.97 -11.36 2.30
N LEU A 29 25.66 -11.25 1.00
CA LEU A 29 25.23 -12.39 0.19
C LEU A 29 26.41 -12.91 -0.63
N ARG A 30 26.73 -14.20 -0.49
CA ARG A 30 27.80 -14.89 -1.23
C ARG A 30 27.26 -16.15 -1.90
N PHE A 31 27.30 -16.20 -3.22
CA PHE A 31 26.76 -17.32 -3.99
C PHE A 31 27.52 -17.55 -5.30
N ARG A 32 27.36 -18.74 -5.88
CA ARG A 32 27.98 -19.11 -7.16
C ARG A 32 26.89 -19.55 -8.13
N VAL A 33 27.00 -19.10 -9.38
CA VAL A 33 26.07 -19.44 -10.45
C VAL A 33 26.78 -20.38 -11.42
N ARG A 34 26.11 -21.47 -11.82
CA ARG A 34 26.66 -22.40 -12.82
C ARG A 34 26.80 -21.67 -14.17
N GLY A 35 27.95 -21.80 -14.81
CA GLY A 35 28.27 -21.08 -16.05
C GLY A 35 29.13 -19.83 -15.85
N PHE A 36 29.35 -19.38 -14.61
CA PHE A 36 30.29 -18.29 -14.32
C PHE A 36 31.51 -18.81 -13.53
N PRO A 37 32.74 -18.43 -13.93
CA PRO A 37 33.94 -18.85 -13.22
C PRO A 37 34.09 -18.14 -11.87
N LYS A 38 33.50 -16.95 -11.72
CA LYS A 38 33.59 -16.08 -10.53
C LYS A 38 32.51 -16.35 -9.48
N GLN A 39 32.85 -16.19 -8.21
CA GLN A 39 31.87 -16.11 -7.12
C GLN A 39 31.28 -14.69 -7.07
N PHE A 40 29.98 -14.58 -6.79
CA PHE A 40 29.31 -13.31 -6.65
C PHE A 40 29.17 -12.96 -5.17
N GLN A 41 29.43 -11.68 -4.85
CA GLN A 41 29.27 -11.12 -3.52
C GLN A 41 28.47 -9.82 -3.61
N ILE A 42 27.43 -9.69 -2.78
CA ILE A 42 26.63 -8.48 -2.63
C ILE A 42 26.74 -8.01 -1.19
N SER A 43 27.20 -6.77 -1.00
CA SER A 43 27.16 -6.12 0.32
C SER A 43 25.76 -5.59 0.59
N THR A 44 25.18 -5.95 1.72
CA THR A 44 23.82 -5.51 2.09
C THR A 44 23.84 -4.16 2.82
N GLY A 45 24.96 -3.80 3.44
CA GLY A 45 25.06 -2.62 4.30
C GLY A 45 24.33 -2.74 5.65
N LEU A 46 23.62 -3.84 5.90
CA LEU A 46 22.76 -4.05 7.06
C LEU A 46 23.49 -4.79 8.19
N LYS A 47 23.29 -4.36 9.45
CA LYS A 47 23.79 -5.08 10.63
C LYS A 47 23.08 -6.41 10.84
N ASP A 48 23.72 -7.33 11.55
CA ASP A 48 23.14 -8.64 11.90
C ASP A 48 22.00 -8.53 12.94
N LEU A 49 20.80 -8.19 12.47
CA LEU A 49 19.56 -8.18 13.24
C LEU A 49 18.58 -9.16 12.59
N LYS A 50 17.72 -9.80 13.39
CA LYS A 50 16.69 -10.74 12.87
C LYS A 50 15.87 -10.16 11.71
N ARG A 51 15.41 -8.91 11.85
CA ARG A 51 14.66 -8.19 10.80
C ARG A 51 15.49 -7.96 9.54
N ASN A 52 16.78 -7.64 9.70
CA ASN A 52 17.68 -7.42 8.57
C ASN A 52 18.00 -8.74 7.86
N ARG A 53 18.16 -9.85 8.61
CA ARG A 53 18.29 -11.18 8.02
C ARG A 53 17.07 -11.53 7.17
N ASP A 54 15.86 -11.24 7.62
CA ASP A 54 14.65 -11.49 6.83
C ASP A 54 14.63 -10.72 5.50
N ILE A 55 15.06 -9.45 5.51
CA ILE A 55 15.21 -8.64 4.28
C ILE A 55 16.27 -9.25 3.34
N VAL A 56 17.38 -9.72 3.90
CA VAL A 56 18.46 -10.36 3.14
C VAL A 56 18.01 -11.71 2.56
N ARG A 57 17.19 -12.47 3.30
CA ARG A 57 16.56 -13.73 2.85
C ARG A 57 15.61 -13.51 1.67
N LEU A 58 14.74 -12.49 1.74
CA LEU A 58 13.86 -12.13 0.62
C LEU A 58 14.67 -11.81 -0.64
N ARG A 59 15.76 -11.05 -0.51
CA ARG A 59 16.62 -10.73 -1.66
C ARG A 59 17.34 -11.97 -2.20
N ARG A 60 17.81 -12.85 -1.32
CA ARG A 60 18.41 -14.14 -1.72
C ARG A 60 17.43 -14.96 -2.55
N ASP A 61 16.18 -15.08 -2.11
CA ASP A 61 15.18 -15.91 -2.78
C ASP A 61 14.83 -15.35 -4.16
N ALA A 62 14.80 -14.02 -4.31
CA ALA A 62 14.67 -13.36 -5.62
C ALA A 62 15.84 -13.72 -6.55
N ILE A 63 17.08 -13.64 -6.07
CA ILE A 63 18.27 -14.02 -6.86
C ILE A 63 18.22 -15.50 -7.26
N ALA A 64 17.85 -16.38 -6.33
CA ALA A 64 17.74 -17.81 -6.60
C ALA A 64 16.69 -18.08 -7.69
N THR A 65 15.57 -17.37 -7.65
CA THR A 65 14.50 -17.46 -8.67
C THR A 65 15.00 -17.00 -10.04
N ASP A 66 15.69 -15.85 -10.11
CA ASP A 66 16.24 -15.34 -11.37
C ASP A 66 17.29 -16.26 -11.99
N ILE A 67 18.10 -16.93 -11.15
CA ILE A 67 19.05 -17.96 -11.61
C ILE A 67 18.30 -19.17 -12.20
N LEU A 68 17.23 -19.62 -11.55
CA LEU A 68 16.43 -20.75 -12.02
C LEU A 68 15.72 -20.44 -13.34
N LEU A 69 15.24 -19.21 -13.50
CA LEU A 69 14.54 -18.75 -14.71
C LEU A 69 15.49 -18.32 -15.85
N GLY A 70 16.81 -18.32 -15.62
CA GLY A 70 17.79 -17.91 -16.62
C GLY A 70 17.86 -16.40 -16.88
N HIS A 71 17.25 -15.58 -16.01
CA HIS A 71 17.24 -14.11 -16.09
C HIS A 71 18.28 -13.47 -15.17
N PHE A 72 19.29 -14.23 -14.75
CA PHE A 72 20.29 -13.76 -13.82
C PHE A 72 21.14 -12.62 -14.40
N ASP A 73 21.12 -11.47 -13.73
CA ASP A 73 21.99 -10.34 -14.06
C ASP A 73 23.39 -10.51 -13.46
N SER A 74 24.36 -10.83 -14.33
CA SER A 74 25.76 -11.04 -13.95
C SER A 74 26.51 -9.77 -13.52
N THR A 75 25.94 -8.58 -13.75
CA THR A 75 26.50 -7.30 -13.28
C THR A 75 26.18 -7.00 -11.81
N LEU A 76 25.24 -7.77 -11.23
CA LEU A 76 24.71 -7.62 -9.88
C LEU A 76 23.98 -6.29 -9.62
N GLU A 77 23.87 -5.38 -10.59
CA GLU A 77 23.28 -4.06 -10.39
C GLU A 77 21.82 -4.15 -9.91
N ARG A 78 21.07 -5.10 -10.47
CA ARG A 78 19.66 -5.35 -10.13
C ARG A 78 19.45 -5.85 -8.69
N TYR A 79 20.49 -6.42 -8.09
CA TYR A 79 20.45 -7.07 -6.79
C TYR A 79 21.11 -6.27 -5.67
N GLN A 80 21.79 -5.16 -5.98
CA GLN A 80 22.41 -4.31 -4.97
C GLN A 80 21.38 -3.72 -4.00
N PHE A 81 21.75 -3.64 -2.73
CA PHE A 81 21.01 -2.91 -1.70
C PHE A 81 21.34 -1.42 -1.80
N LYS A 82 21.06 -0.83 -2.97
CA LYS A 82 21.09 0.63 -3.08
C LYS A 82 19.97 1.16 -2.17
N PRO A 83 20.18 2.21 -1.37
CA PRO A 83 19.08 3.07 -0.98
C PRO A 83 18.50 3.55 -2.30
N SER A 84 17.41 2.93 -2.73
CA SER A 84 16.78 3.23 -3.99
C SER A 84 16.67 4.75 -4.11
N GLN A 85 16.93 5.33 -5.27
CA GLN A 85 16.57 6.72 -5.55
C GLN A 85 15.05 6.97 -5.39
N ILE A 86 14.26 5.91 -5.17
CA ILE A 86 12.86 5.90 -4.69
C ILE A 86 12.73 6.38 -3.22
N ALA A 87 13.85 6.46 -2.49
CA ALA A 87 13.96 7.00 -1.13
C ALA A 87 14.63 8.38 -1.10
N THR A 88 14.69 9.10 -2.24
CA THR A 88 14.35 10.52 -2.13
C THR A 88 12.93 10.52 -1.56
N PRO A 89 12.63 11.18 -0.45
CA PRO A 89 11.26 11.19 0.04
C PRO A 89 10.40 11.73 -1.11
N LEU A 90 9.56 10.89 -1.71
CA LEU A 90 8.48 11.33 -2.61
C LEU A 90 7.54 12.34 -1.90
N ILE A 91 7.77 12.61 -0.62
CA ILE A 91 7.14 13.62 0.21
C ILE A 91 7.80 15.02 0.05
N SER A 92 9.07 15.14 -0.37
CA SER A 92 9.75 16.45 -0.46
C SER A 92 9.80 17.06 -1.86
N LEU A 93 9.34 16.35 -2.89
CA LEU A 93 9.24 16.85 -4.27
C LEU A 93 7.80 16.97 -4.78
N LEU A 94 6.79 16.62 -3.99
CA LEU A 94 5.45 17.12 -4.27
C LEU A 94 5.51 18.65 -4.14
N PRO A 95 5.27 19.40 -5.23
CA PRO A 95 5.13 20.84 -5.08
C PRO A 95 4.05 21.06 -4.03
N LYS A 96 4.37 21.85 -3.02
CA LYS A 96 3.45 22.23 -1.94
C LYS A 96 2.31 23.15 -2.42
N GLY A 97 2.03 23.19 -3.71
CA GLY A 97 1.03 24.06 -4.33
C GLY A 97 0.14 23.24 -5.23
N GLU A 98 -1.17 23.38 -5.03
CA GLU A 98 -2.19 23.68 -6.05
C GLU A 98 -1.85 23.35 -7.51
N GLY A 99 -1.37 22.14 -7.81
CA GLY A 99 -1.01 21.76 -9.18
C GLY A 99 -2.26 21.41 -9.98
N ASP A 100 -2.43 22.07 -11.13
CA ASP A 100 -3.41 21.70 -12.15
C ASP A 100 -2.95 20.38 -12.80
N LEU A 101 -3.87 19.40 -12.89
CA LEU A 101 -3.62 18.13 -13.59
C LEU A 101 -3.18 18.36 -15.05
N GLY A 102 -3.61 19.47 -15.66
CA GLY A 102 -3.15 19.91 -16.98
C GLY A 102 -1.65 20.17 -17.04
N GLU A 103 -1.12 20.99 -16.12
CA GLU A 103 0.31 21.34 -16.07
C GLU A 103 1.20 20.12 -15.83
N LEU A 104 0.77 19.21 -14.93
CA LEU A 104 1.50 17.96 -14.71
C LEU A 104 1.52 17.05 -15.94
N TRP A 105 0.42 17.02 -16.69
CA TRP A 105 0.35 16.26 -17.93
C TRP A 105 1.25 16.84 -19.02
N GLU A 106 1.36 18.17 -19.10
CA GLU A 106 2.30 18.84 -20.00
C GLU A 106 3.76 18.52 -19.66
N MET A 107 4.13 18.62 -18.38
CA MET A 107 5.47 18.23 -17.91
C MET A 107 5.78 16.76 -18.19
N PHE A 108 4.82 15.87 -17.98
CA PHE A 108 4.96 14.44 -18.30
C PHE A 108 5.11 14.20 -19.80
N THR A 109 4.32 14.89 -20.61
CA THR A 109 4.38 14.78 -22.08
C THR A 109 5.73 15.28 -22.60
N GLU A 110 6.25 16.37 -22.06
CA GLU A 110 7.59 16.88 -22.39
C GLU A 110 8.68 15.86 -22.02
N PHE A 111 8.60 15.24 -20.84
CA PHE A 111 9.53 14.19 -20.44
C PHE A 111 9.49 12.98 -21.38
N GLN A 112 8.28 12.49 -21.70
CA GLN A 112 8.09 11.33 -22.57
C GLN A 112 8.46 11.61 -24.04
N SER A 113 8.39 12.86 -24.49
CA SER A 113 8.87 13.28 -25.82
C SER A 113 10.35 13.02 -26.06
N ARG A 114 11.12 12.86 -24.98
CA ARG A 114 12.55 12.53 -25.05
C ARG A 114 12.82 11.03 -25.16
N GLN A 115 11.82 10.19 -24.91
CA GLN A 115 11.96 8.73 -24.79
C GLN A 115 11.11 7.96 -25.82
N ILE A 116 10.13 8.60 -26.46
CA ILE A 116 9.13 7.96 -27.32
C ILE A 116 9.05 8.67 -28.68
N GLU A 117 8.76 7.92 -29.74
CA GLU A 117 8.58 8.45 -31.10
C GLU A 117 7.41 9.46 -31.18
N ALA A 118 7.63 10.59 -31.86
CA ALA A 118 6.71 11.73 -31.87
C ALA A 118 5.29 11.39 -32.35
N THR A 119 5.16 10.41 -33.24
CA THR A 119 3.89 9.91 -33.80
C THR A 119 3.00 9.23 -32.75
N THR A 120 3.61 8.50 -31.82
CA THR A 120 2.93 7.81 -30.71
C THR A 120 2.42 8.81 -29.67
N ILE A 121 3.16 9.89 -29.49
CA ILE A 121 2.79 11.00 -28.61
C ILE A 121 1.60 11.75 -29.20
N TYR A 122 1.68 12.14 -30.48
CA TYR A 122 0.66 12.96 -31.11
C TYR A 122 -0.72 12.30 -31.20
N SER A 123 -0.76 10.97 -31.34
CA SER A 123 -2.00 10.19 -31.42
C SER A 123 -2.55 9.83 -30.04
N THR A 124 -1.72 9.28 -29.15
CA THR A 124 -2.19 8.71 -27.86
C THR A 124 -2.29 9.77 -26.77
N TYR A 125 -1.34 10.69 -26.68
CA TYR A 125 -1.28 11.68 -25.60
C TYR A 125 -2.31 12.80 -25.81
N ARG A 126 -2.69 13.05 -27.07
CA ARG A 126 -3.75 13.99 -27.44
C ARG A 126 -5.13 13.52 -26.94
N VAL A 127 -5.38 12.22 -26.90
CA VAL A 127 -6.62 11.67 -26.33
C VAL A 127 -6.66 11.89 -24.82
N VAL A 128 -5.54 11.66 -24.14
CA VAL A 128 -5.43 11.84 -22.68
C VAL A 128 -5.55 13.32 -22.31
N SER A 129 -4.89 14.23 -23.03
CA SER A 129 -5.02 15.69 -22.83
C SER A 129 -6.48 16.16 -22.98
N ARG A 130 -7.18 15.73 -24.03
CA ARG A 130 -8.62 16.03 -24.21
C ARG A 130 -9.50 15.46 -23.09
N THR A 131 -9.09 14.35 -22.51
CA THR A 131 -9.83 13.71 -21.42
C THR A 131 -9.63 14.49 -20.12
N ILE A 132 -8.39 14.90 -19.84
CA ILE A 132 -8.05 15.79 -18.71
C ILE A 132 -8.82 17.10 -18.81
N ASP A 133 -8.95 17.64 -20.02
CA ASP A 133 -9.70 18.88 -20.23
C ASP A 133 -11.19 18.79 -19.88
N ARG A 134 -11.77 17.59 -20.04
CA ARG A 134 -13.18 17.28 -19.80
C ARG A 134 -13.46 16.88 -18.34
N LEU A 135 -12.45 16.77 -17.48
CA LEU A 135 -12.65 16.38 -16.10
C LEU A 135 -13.37 17.49 -15.31
N PRO A 136 -14.33 17.12 -14.43
CA PRO A 136 -15.11 18.08 -13.65
C PRO A 136 -14.30 18.81 -12.57
N SER A 137 -13.16 18.28 -12.15
CA SER A 137 -12.14 19.01 -11.38
C SER A 137 -10.75 18.58 -11.85
N ARG A 138 -9.86 19.55 -12.00
CA ARG A 138 -8.45 19.34 -12.32
C ARG A 138 -7.54 19.47 -11.09
N SER A 139 -8.14 19.73 -9.92
CA SER A 139 -7.44 19.83 -8.65
C SER A 139 -7.10 18.45 -8.11
N LEU A 140 -5.81 18.19 -7.91
CA LEU A 140 -5.33 16.95 -7.29
C LEU A 140 -5.73 16.80 -5.82
N LEU A 141 -6.14 17.90 -5.17
CA LEU A 141 -6.47 17.96 -3.75
C LEU A 141 -7.89 17.43 -3.46
N ASP A 142 -8.81 17.50 -4.42
CA ASP A 142 -10.19 17.06 -4.20
C ASP A 142 -10.35 15.53 -4.20
N LEU A 143 -9.34 14.80 -4.67
CA LEU A 143 -9.34 13.34 -4.81
C LEU A 143 -8.66 12.60 -3.65
N GLN A 144 -8.22 13.31 -2.61
CA GLN A 144 -7.30 12.76 -1.60
C GLN A 144 -7.80 12.96 -0.18
N ILE A 145 -7.74 11.90 0.63
CA ILE A 145 -8.02 11.95 2.06
C ILE A 145 -6.68 11.87 2.81
N SER A 146 -6.30 12.94 3.51
CA SER A 146 -5.10 12.97 4.34
C SER A 146 -5.41 12.55 5.78
N ILE A 147 -4.70 11.54 6.29
CA ILE A 147 -4.82 11.05 7.66
C ILE A 147 -3.48 11.26 8.38
N SER A 148 -3.39 12.33 9.15
CA SER A 148 -2.14 12.78 9.79
C SER A 148 -2.15 12.74 11.32
N ARG A 149 -3.32 12.94 11.93
CA ARG A 149 -3.47 13.08 13.38
C ARG A 149 -4.53 12.14 13.93
N SER A 150 -4.41 11.78 15.19
CA SER A 150 -5.42 11.03 15.94
C SER A 150 -5.68 11.71 17.29
N LYS A 151 -6.92 11.68 17.75
CA LYS A 151 -7.30 12.24 19.05
C LYS A 151 -7.75 11.09 19.94
N ASN A 152 -7.12 10.95 21.11
CA ASN A 152 -7.50 9.89 22.05
C ASN A 152 -8.76 10.28 22.84
N LEU A 153 -9.25 9.36 23.68
CA LEU A 153 -10.43 9.56 24.52
C LEU A 153 -10.26 10.71 25.54
N LEU A 154 -9.02 11.09 25.86
CA LEU A 154 -8.70 12.22 26.76
C LEU A 154 -8.60 13.56 26.01
N GLY A 155 -8.92 13.59 24.72
CA GLY A 155 -8.86 14.80 23.91
C GLY A 155 -7.43 15.25 23.56
N ILE A 156 -6.42 14.41 23.79
CA ILE A 156 -5.03 14.70 23.43
C ILE A 156 -4.84 14.33 21.96
N GLU A 157 -4.43 15.31 21.17
CA GLU A 157 -4.01 15.09 19.78
C GLU A 157 -2.60 14.51 19.77
N LYS A 158 -2.47 13.38 19.08
CA LYS A 158 -1.19 12.69 18.87
C LYS A 158 -1.02 12.43 17.38
N GLY A 159 0.22 12.25 16.96
CA GLY A 159 0.50 11.59 15.68
C GLY A 159 -0.23 10.25 15.61
N THR A 160 -0.39 9.70 14.41
CA THR A 160 -0.90 8.33 14.27
C THR A 160 -0.07 7.35 15.12
N LYS A 161 -0.61 6.18 15.46
CA LYS A 161 0.07 5.17 16.31
C LYS A 161 1.51 4.85 15.87
N ASN A 162 1.80 5.04 14.58
CA ASN A 162 3.10 4.77 13.97
C ASN A 162 3.88 6.05 13.58
N GLY A 163 3.38 7.23 13.93
CA GLY A 163 3.98 8.54 13.58
C GLY A 163 3.94 8.88 12.09
N LYS A 164 3.22 8.11 11.28
CA LYS A 164 3.17 8.24 9.82
C LYS A 164 1.84 8.86 9.38
N SER A 165 1.92 10.00 8.70
CA SER A 165 0.80 10.52 7.90
C SER A 165 0.62 9.65 6.67
N ARG A 166 -0.63 9.42 6.26
CA ARG A 166 -0.94 8.64 5.08
C ARG A 166 -2.02 9.32 4.24
N ILE A 167 -1.92 9.15 2.94
CA ILE A 167 -2.89 9.65 1.97
C ILE A 167 -3.66 8.46 1.42
N PHE A 168 -4.98 8.52 1.51
CA PHE A 168 -5.87 7.59 0.86
C PHE A 168 -6.40 8.24 -0.42
N GLN A 169 -6.12 7.62 -1.55
CA GLN A 169 -6.52 8.10 -2.87
C GLN A 169 -7.93 7.59 -3.17
N CYS A 170 -8.83 8.47 -3.59
CA CYS A 170 -10.14 8.08 -4.10
C CYS A 170 -10.15 8.22 -5.63
N SER A 171 -10.85 7.31 -6.30
CA SER A 171 -11.05 7.43 -7.74
C SER A 171 -12.03 8.56 -8.04
N ALA A 172 -11.74 9.35 -9.07
CA ALA A 172 -12.64 10.42 -9.50
C ALA A 172 -13.98 9.80 -9.97
N GLY A 173 -15.10 10.36 -9.51
CA GLY A 173 -16.44 9.86 -9.82
C GLY A 173 -16.84 8.57 -9.08
N ALA A 174 -16.00 8.03 -8.18
CA ALA A 174 -16.39 6.89 -7.37
C ALA A 174 -17.32 7.31 -6.21
N LYS A 175 -18.09 6.35 -5.67
CA LYS A 175 -19.17 6.63 -4.71
C LYS A 175 -18.68 7.35 -3.46
N LEU A 176 -17.53 6.96 -2.93
CA LEU A 176 -16.91 7.55 -1.75
C LEU A 176 -16.46 8.98 -2.04
N HIS A 177 -15.89 9.22 -3.21
CA HIS A 177 -15.48 10.56 -3.63
C HIS A 177 -16.69 11.49 -3.74
N GLU A 178 -17.75 11.06 -4.44
CA GLU A 178 -19.00 11.82 -4.56
C GLU A 178 -19.66 12.07 -3.21
N LEU A 179 -19.69 11.06 -2.34
CA LEU A 179 -20.22 11.18 -0.99
C LEU A 179 -19.45 12.22 -0.17
N LEU A 180 -18.12 12.17 -0.19
CA LEU A 180 -17.27 13.12 0.55
C LEU A 180 -17.42 14.55 0.02
N LEU A 181 -17.52 14.72 -1.31
CA LEU A 181 -17.80 16.02 -1.92
C LEU A 181 -19.17 16.55 -1.50
N SER A 182 -20.21 15.70 -1.46
CA SER A 182 -21.55 16.10 -1.00
C SER A 182 -21.57 16.54 0.48
N MET A 183 -20.60 16.07 1.27
CA MET A 183 -20.45 16.42 2.69
C MET A 183 -19.46 17.57 2.93
N LYS A 184 -18.79 18.07 1.89
CA LYS A 184 -17.79 19.14 2.02
C LYS A 184 -18.49 20.43 2.50
N PRO A 185 -18.09 21.00 3.65
CA PRO A 185 -18.72 22.21 4.17
C PRO A 185 -18.50 23.39 3.22
N THR A 186 -19.52 24.23 3.02
CA THR A 186 -19.43 25.44 2.19
C THR A 186 -18.51 26.51 2.79
N ALA A 187 -18.26 26.46 4.10
CA ALA A 187 -17.41 27.40 4.80
C ALA A 187 -15.94 26.93 4.82
N SER A 188 -15.03 27.82 4.41
CA SER A 188 -13.58 27.59 4.22
C SER A 188 -12.76 27.42 5.53
N GLY A 189 -13.41 27.11 6.65
CA GLY A 189 -12.74 26.92 7.95
C GLY A 189 -12.24 25.49 8.20
N ASP A 190 -11.69 25.24 9.39
CA ASP A 190 -11.27 23.93 9.95
C ASP A 190 -12.49 23.00 10.18
N SER A 191 -13.23 22.80 9.10
CA SER A 191 -14.56 22.27 9.05
C SER A 191 -14.47 20.75 8.93
N ARG A 192 -15.03 20.07 9.93
CA ARG A 192 -14.95 18.61 10.03
C ARG A 192 -15.99 18.01 9.09
N ILE A 193 -15.56 17.12 8.20
CA ILE A 193 -16.44 16.39 7.29
C ILE A 193 -17.47 15.56 8.08
N PHE A 194 -17.02 14.87 9.13
CA PHE A 194 -17.88 14.01 9.95
C PHE A 194 -18.17 14.66 11.31
N SER A 195 -19.38 15.17 11.45
CA SER A 195 -19.91 15.74 12.69
C SER A 195 -21.18 15.01 13.14
N THR A 196 -21.44 15.07 14.46
CA THR A 196 -22.70 14.61 15.03
C THR A 196 -23.83 15.59 14.71
N LYS A 197 -25.09 15.21 14.94
CA LYS A 197 -26.26 16.12 14.79
C LYS A 197 -26.15 17.43 15.58
N ARG A 198 -25.27 17.47 16.59
CA ARG A 198 -24.99 18.65 17.42
C ARG A 198 -23.79 19.46 16.93
N GLY A 199 -23.22 19.13 15.77
CA GLY A 199 -22.00 19.75 15.24
C GLY A 199 -20.71 19.31 15.93
N CYS A 200 -20.78 18.46 16.97
CA CYS A 200 -19.59 17.96 17.66
C CYS A 200 -18.82 16.95 16.79
N PRO A 201 -17.50 16.78 17.01
CA PRO A 201 -16.70 15.80 16.28
C PRO A 201 -17.24 14.38 16.42
N MET A 202 -17.20 13.61 15.33
CA MET A 202 -17.49 12.18 15.41
C MET A 202 -16.44 11.45 16.27
N THR A 203 -16.90 10.74 17.29
CA THR A 203 -16.06 9.90 18.15
C THR A 203 -16.26 8.42 17.85
N SER A 204 -15.33 7.56 18.28
CA SER A 204 -15.47 6.11 18.14
C SER A 204 -16.74 5.56 18.81
N SER A 205 -17.13 6.13 19.96
CA SER A 205 -18.37 5.77 20.64
C SER A 205 -19.60 6.21 19.84
N ALA A 206 -19.59 7.43 19.28
CA ALA A 206 -20.68 7.92 18.43
C ALA A 206 -20.85 7.05 17.17
N LEU A 207 -19.74 6.67 16.52
CA LEU A 207 -19.74 5.75 15.38
C LEU A 207 -20.27 4.36 15.78
N SER A 208 -19.78 3.81 16.90
CA SER A 208 -20.25 2.51 17.41
C SER A 208 -21.76 2.52 17.69
N HIS A 209 -22.27 3.61 18.28
CA HIS A 209 -23.70 3.78 18.50
C HIS A 209 -24.48 3.89 17.19
N ALA A 210 -23.99 4.68 16.24
CA ALA A 210 -24.61 4.81 14.91
C ALA A 210 -24.63 3.47 14.15
N TRP A 211 -23.66 2.58 14.40
CA TRP A 211 -23.54 1.28 13.73
C TRP A 211 -24.41 0.19 14.35
N ASN A 212 -24.30 -0.01 15.67
CA ASN A 212 -24.77 -1.23 16.34
C ASN A 212 -25.59 -0.98 17.62
N ARG A 213 -25.90 0.26 18.00
CA ARG A 213 -26.66 0.48 19.24
C ARG A 213 -27.98 -0.30 19.19
N ASP A 214 -28.29 -0.95 20.31
CA ASP A 214 -29.57 -1.64 20.50
C ASP A 214 -30.27 -1.03 21.72
N GLY A 215 -31.28 -0.21 21.46
CA GLY A 215 -32.02 0.47 22.51
C GLY A 215 -33.40 0.90 22.01
N LYS A 216 -34.37 0.96 22.92
CA LYS A 216 -35.80 1.14 22.62
C LYS A 216 -36.12 2.29 21.64
N ASN A 217 -35.33 3.37 21.64
CA ASN A 217 -35.53 4.55 20.78
C ASN A 217 -34.37 4.87 19.83
N GLN A 218 -33.29 4.07 19.82
CA GLN A 218 -32.11 4.32 18.98
C GLN A 218 -31.44 3.01 18.57
N THR A 219 -31.83 2.48 17.41
CA THR A 219 -31.18 1.34 16.77
C THR A 219 -30.16 1.83 15.74
N GLY A 220 -28.93 1.30 15.79
CA GLY A 220 -27.89 1.58 14.80
C GLY A 220 -28.26 1.09 13.41
N VAL A 221 -27.66 1.68 12.36
CA VAL A 221 -28.01 1.42 10.95
C VAL A 221 -27.81 -0.04 10.58
N VAL A 222 -26.64 -0.60 10.86
CA VAL A 222 -26.33 -2.00 10.49
C VAL A 222 -27.14 -2.98 11.33
N ARG A 223 -27.36 -2.68 12.62
CA ARG A 223 -28.25 -3.49 13.46
C ARG A 223 -29.68 -3.47 12.94
N LYS A 224 -30.20 -2.31 12.53
CA LYS A 224 -31.54 -2.19 11.97
C LYS A 224 -31.70 -3.05 10.71
N LEU A 225 -30.77 -2.94 9.77
CA LEU A 225 -30.79 -3.75 8.53
C LEU A 225 -30.67 -5.25 8.82
N SER A 226 -29.89 -5.62 9.84
CA SER A 226 -29.76 -7.01 10.27
C SER A 226 -31.01 -7.55 10.95
N ASN A 227 -31.68 -6.76 11.79
CA ASN A 227 -32.96 -7.14 12.40
C ASN A 227 -34.08 -7.27 11.35
N GLN A 228 -33.94 -6.59 10.22
CA GLN A 228 -34.83 -6.70 9.06
C GLN A 228 -34.44 -7.85 8.11
N GLU A 229 -33.41 -8.64 8.45
CA GLU A 229 -32.89 -9.76 7.65
C GLU A 229 -32.42 -9.37 6.24
N ILE A 230 -32.17 -8.07 5.98
CA ILE A 230 -31.69 -7.58 4.68
C ILE A 230 -30.21 -7.96 4.49
N ILE A 231 -29.42 -7.90 5.56
CA ILE A 231 -28.01 -8.28 5.60
C ILE A 231 -27.69 -9.03 6.90
N PRO A 232 -26.69 -9.92 6.92
CA PRO A 232 -26.14 -10.40 8.19
C PRO A 232 -25.51 -9.24 8.96
N TYR A 233 -25.42 -9.35 10.28
CA TYR A 233 -24.75 -8.33 11.07
C TYR A 233 -23.27 -8.20 10.69
N LEU A 234 -22.86 -7.00 10.27
CA LEU A 234 -21.49 -6.71 9.88
C LEU A 234 -20.76 -6.00 11.01
N ASN A 235 -19.68 -6.59 11.52
CA ASN A 235 -18.84 -5.93 12.51
C ASN A 235 -18.07 -4.76 11.84
N PRO A 236 -18.08 -3.53 12.42
CA PRO A 236 -17.30 -2.41 11.88
C PRO A 236 -15.84 -2.76 11.64
N TYR A 237 -15.20 -3.53 12.53
CA TYR A 237 -13.78 -3.87 12.39
C TYR A 237 -13.52 -4.83 11.21
N ALA A 238 -14.52 -5.63 10.83
CA ALA A 238 -14.42 -6.52 9.67
C ALA A 238 -14.37 -5.75 8.34
N THR A 239 -14.85 -4.49 8.30
CA THR A 239 -14.77 -3.64 7.09
C THR A 239 -13.33 -3.40 6.65
N ARG A 240 -12.41 -3.23 7.61
CA ARG A 240 -10.97 -3.09 7.32
C ARG A 240 -10.40 -4.36 6.70
N HIS A 241 -10.76 -5.53 7.23
CA HIS A 241 -10.33 -6.81 6.69
C HIS A 241 -10.87 -7.06 5.30
N THR A 242 -12.15 -6.76 5.10
CA THR A 242 -12.81 -6.86 3.80
C THR A 242 -12.11 -5.97 2.80
N PHE A 243 -11.94 -4.68 3.11
CA PHE A 243 -11.24 -3.73 2.25
C PHE A 243 -9.83 -4.18 1.89
N ALA A 244 -9.01 -4.56 2.88
CA ALA A 244 -7.63 -4.94 2.63
C ALA A 244 -7.53 -6.21 1.76
N THR A 245 -8.33 -7.23 2.04
CA THR A 245 -8.36 -8.47 1.26
C THR A 245 -8.77 -8.19 -0.18
N TRP A 246 -9.82 -7.37 -0.38
CA TRP A 246 -10.29 -6.99 -1.70
C TRP A 246 -9.29 -6.15 -2.46
N ALA A 247 -8.69 -5.14 -1.83
CA ALA A 247 -7.69 -4.30 -2.48
C ALA A 247 -6.53 -5.12 -3.06
N ILE A 248 -6.08 -6.16 -2.33
CA ILE A 248 -5.08 -7.13 -2.81
C ILE A 248 -5.62 -7.95 -3.97
N ALA A 249 -6.84 -8.50 -3.85
CA ALA A 249 -7.47 -9.31 -4.90
C ALA A 249 -7.62 -8.53 -6.21
N SER A 250 -7.90 -7.22 -6.12
CA SER A 250 -7.97 -6.29 -7.26
C SER A 250 -6.61 -5.92 -7.85
N GLY A 251 -5.52 -6.52 -7.39
CA GLY A 251 -4.18 -6.33 -7.93
C GLY A 251 -3.36 -5.20 -7.29
N ASN A 252 -3.83 -4.59 -6.19
CA ASN A 252 -2.97 -3.65 -5.45
C ASN A 252 -1.88 -4.42 -4.71
N SER A 253 -0.68 -3.84 -4.68
CA SER A 253 0.46 -4.46 -4.00
C SER A 253 0.27 -4.46 -2.47
N PRO A 254 0.76 -5.51 -1.76
CA PRO A 254 0.67 -5.60 -0.29
C PRO A 254 1.27 -4.40 0.45
N ASP A 255 2.34 -3.80 -0.07
CA ASP A 255 2.97 -2.61 0.50
C ASP A 255 2.06 -1.37 0.40
N ARG A 256 1.35 -1.21 -0.72
CA ARG A 256 0.40 -0.12 -0.94
C ARG A 256 -0.82 -0.26 -0.04
N VAL A 257 -1.35 -1.47 0.08
CA VAL A 257 -2.47 -1.75 1.00
C VAL A 257 -2.05 -1.52 2.44
N ALA A 258 -0.86 -1.98 2.85
CA ALA A 258 -0.31 -1.73 4.18
C ALA A 258 -0.20 -0.24 4.49
N TYR A 259 0.24 0.57 3.52
CA TYR A 259 0.28 2.03 3.65
C TYR A 259 -1.12 2.63 3.88
N TRP A 260 -2.13 2.25 3.08
CA TRP A 260 -3.50 2.76 3.20
C TRP A 260 -4.12 2.44 4.55
N ILE A 261 -4.02 1.19 4.99
CA ILE A 261 -4.60 0.76 6.25
C ILE A 261 -3.72 1.21 7.44
N GLY A 262 -2.47 1.60 7.22
CA GLY A 262 -1.53 2.00 8.27
C GLY A 262 -1.02 0.82 9.10
N ASP A 263 -0.73 -0.29 8.45
CA ASP A 263 -0.21 -1.52 9.05
C ASP A 263 1.19 -1.86 8.51
N ASP A 264 1.81 -2.93 9.03
CA ASP A 264 3.05 -3.48 8.48
C ASP A 264 2.77 -4.41 7.30
N VAL A 265 3.66 -4.39 6.30
CA VAL A 265 3.54 -5.23 5.11
C VAL A 265 3.49 -6.71 5.47
N ASN A 266 4.23 -7.15 6.50
CA ASN A 266 4.19 -8.55 6.94
C ASN A 266 2.82 -8.93 7.52
N THR A 267 2.17 -8.00 8.23
CA THR A 267 0.79 -8.21 8.70
C THR A 267 -0.15 -8.36 7.51
N VAL A 268 0.00 -7.52 6.48
CA VAL A 268 -0.81 -7.60 5.26
C VAL A 268 -0.64 -8.94 4.56
N LEU A 269 0.60 -9.34 4.31
CA LEU A 269 0.95 -10.61 3.69
C LEU A 269 0.41 -11.82 4.45
N ARG A 270 0.45 -11.77 5.79
CA ARG A 270 0.05 -12.90 6.64
C ARG A 270 -1.46 -13.05 6.77
N TYR A 271 -2.21 -11.95 6.84
CA TYR A 271 -3.62 -11.98 7.27
C TYR A 271 -4.63 -11.57 6.20
N TYR A 272 -4.19 -11.00 5.07
CA TYR A 272 -5.12 -10.46 4.07
C TYR A 272 -4.83 -10.97 2.65
N VAL A 273 -3.68 -11.62 2.42
CA VAL A 273 -3.38 -12.29 1.15
C VAL A 273 -3.97 -13.69 1.19
N HIS A 274 -5.16 -13.82 0.63
CA HIS A 274 -5.84 -15.11 0.47
C HIS A 274 -5.79 -15.55 -1.00
N PRO A 275 -5.22 -16.74 -1.31
CA PRO A 275 -5.11 -17.24 -2.68
C PRO A 275 -6.45 -17.35 -3.43
N GLU A 276 -7.56 -17.49 -2.69
CA GLU A 276 -8.90 -17.71 -3.24
C GLU A 276 -9.68 -16.40 -3.49
N ALA A 277 -9.24 -15.28 -2.94
CA ALA A 277 -9.95 -14.00 -3.04
C ALA A 277 -9.86 -13.34 -4.44
N THR A 278 -8.94 -13.79 -5.29
CA THR A 278 -8.68 -13.30 -6.65
C THR A 278 -9.80 -13.56 -7.67
N LYS A 279 -10.89 -14.24 -7.27
CA LYS A 279 -12.01 -14.59 -8.15
C LYS A 279 -13.16 -13.57 -8.18
N GLY A 280 -13.10 -12.51 -7.38
CA GLY A 280 -14.17 -11.52 -7.29
C GLY A 280 -13.85 -10.22 -8.03
N GLU A 281 -14.86 -9.62 -8.68
CA GLU A 281 -14.77 -8.23 -9.18
C GLU A 281 -14.94 -7.23 -8.02
N CYS A 282 -14.08 -6.22 -7.99
CA CYS A 282 -14.11 -5.17 -6.98
C CYS A 282 -15.28 -4.20 -7.22
N PRO A 283 -16.17 -3.96 -6.24
CA PRO A 283 -17.09 -2.84 -6.36
C PRO A 283 -16.32 -1.53 -6.32
N ASP A 284 -16.76 -0.57 -7.14
CA ASP A 284 -16.22 0.79 -7.14
C ASP A 284 -16.58 1.47 -5.81
N PHE A 285 -15.56 1.81 -5.00
CA PHE A 285 -15.71 2.41 -3.68
C PHE A 285 -15.76 3.92 -3.75
#